data_AF-A0A5B2WNC6-F1
#
_entry.id   AF-A0A5B2WNC6-F1
#
_cell.length_a   1.000
_cell.length_b   1.000
_cell.length_c   1.000
_cell.angle_alpha   90.00
_cell.angle_beta   90.00
_cell.angle_gamma   90.00
#
_symmetry.space_group_name_H-M   'P 1'
#
loop_
_entity.id
_entity.type
_entity.pdbx_description
1 polymer ?
#
loop_
_entity_poly.entity_id
_entity_poly.type
_entity_poly.pdbx_seq_one_letter_code
_entity_poly.pdbx_strand_id
1 'polypeptide(L)'
;MTYMKSTVDCSVLWGARAGVGPGYTLEAAAVRLIEDIAELREEGGIPQHVRTAIGILPQQRVLEIRVQGLSVEADPDRITIREVTTALFELASYHNIVVLDGVTPPLFTQRILLLDSDGSPFSAMVGTAVGDVEPVTGQPNQPGA
;
A
#
# COMPACT_ATOMS: atom_id res chain seq x y z
N MET A 1 -27.84 -30.69 12.37
CA MET A 1 -27.89 -29.23 12.23
C MET A 1 -26.64 -28.67 12.85
N THR A 2 -25.67 -28.26 12.03
CA THR A 2 -24.39 -27.73 12.51
C THR A 2 -24.18 -26.42 11.78
N TYR A 3 -24.35 -25.33 12.52
CA TYR A 3 -24.26 -23.96 12.01
C TYR A 3 -22.77 -23.62 11.87
N MET A 4 -22.24 -23.71 10.66
CA MET A 4 -20.87 -23.28 10.37
C MET A 4 -20.90 -21.75 10.26
N LYS A 5 -20.43 -21.07 11.30
CA LYS A 5 -20.27 -19.62 11.35
C LYS A 5 -19.18 -19.24 10.34
N SER A 6 -19.62 -18.82 9.16
CA SER A 6 -18.76 -18.28 8.11
C SER A 6 -18.10 -17.00 8.65
N THR A 7 -16.78 -17.06 8.88
CA THR A 7 -15.94 -15.90 9.14
C THR A 7 -15.66 -15.26 7.78
N VAL A 8 -16.65 -14.56 7.23
CA VAL A 8 -16.44 -13.72 6.06
C VAL A 8 -15.67 -12.51 6.55
N ASP A 9 -14.38 -12.43 6.21
CA ASP A 9 -13.64 -11.17 6.30
C ASP A 9 -14.30 -10.18 5.34
N CYS A 10 -14.88 -9.12 5.91
CA CYS A 10 -15.58 -8.09 5.16
C CYS A 10 -14.58 -7.25 4.35
N SER A 11 -14.38 -7.62 3.09
CA SER A 11 -13.73 -6.79 2.07
C SER A 11 -14.65 -5.64 1.66
N VAL A 12 -14.65 -4.55 2.43
CA VAL A 12 -15.46 -3.37 2.11
C VAL A 12 -14.64 -2.35 1.33
N LEU A 13 -14.73 -2.41 -0.01
CA LEU A 13 -14.25 -1.37 -0.90
C LEU A 13 -15.22 -0.17 -0.85
N TRP A 14 -14.83 0.93 -0.20
CA TRP A 14 -15.61 2.16 -0.21
C TRP A 14 -15.19 3.06 -1.38
N GLY A 15 -16.11 3.30 -2.32
CA GLY A 15 -16.08 4.52 -3.15
C GLY A 15 -15.53 4.46 -4.58
N ALA A 16 -15.35 3.31 -5.23
CA ALA A 16 -14.82 3.27 -6.61
C ALA A 16 -15.89 2.89 -7.66
N ARG A 17 -16.09 3.75 -8.66
CA ARG A 17 -16.74 3.41 -9.94
C ARG A 17 -15.62 3.34 -10.98
N ALA A 18 -15.22 2.13 -11.37
CA ALA A 18 -14.12 1.91 -12.32
C ALA A 18 -14.47 2.54 -13.69
N GLY A 19 -13.61 3.46 -14.16
CA GLY A 19 -13.70 4.03 -15.51
C GLY A 19 -13.18 3.04 -16.56
N VAL A 20 -13.76 3.06 -17.75
CA VAL A 20 -13.40 2.16 -18.86
C VAL A 20 -12.22 2.76 -19.64
N GLY A 21 -11.03 2.19 -19.47
CA GLY A 21 -9.81 2.47 -20.24
C GLY A 21 -8.65 1.58 -19.77
N PRO A 22 -7.60 1.32 -20.59
CA PRO A 22 -6.50 0.42 -20.23
C PRO A 22 -5.48 1.09 -19.27
N GLY A 23 -5.98 1.73 -18.20
CA GLY A 23 -5.24 2.74 -17.42
C GLY A 23 -4.87 2.30 -16.01
N TYR A 24 -3.63 2.57 -15.61
CA TYR A 24 -3.15 2.59 -14.23
C TYR A 24 -3.90 3.69 -13.45
N THR A 25 -5.09 3.39 -12.93
CA THR A 25 -5.82 4.29 -12.04
C THR A 25 -5.55 3.94 -10.58
N LEU A 26 -5.79 4.91 -9.69
CA LEU A 26 -5.65 4.70 -8.25
C LEU A 26 -6.58 3.57 -7.75
N GLU A 27 -7.77 3.45 -8.33
CA GLU A 27 -8.72 2.38 -8.02
C GLU A 27 -8.22 1.02 -8.50
N ALA A 28 -7.63 0.95 -9.69
CA ALA A 28 -7.04 -0.29 -10.18
C ALA A 28 -5.85 -0.72 -9.32
N ALA A 29 -4.99 0.22 -8.91
CA ALA A 29 -3.89 -0.02 -7.98
C ALA A 29 -4.41 -0.56 -6.62
N ALA A 30 -5.47 0.05 -6.08
CA ALA A 30 -6.07 -0.39 -4.83
C ALA A 30 -6.64 -1.82 -4.91
N VAL A 31 -7.31 -2.19 -6.00
CA VAL A 31 -7.85 -3.54 -6.18
C VAL A 31 -6.73 -4.58 -6.21
N ARG A 32 -5.66 -4.34 -6.99
CA ARG A 32 -4.52 -5.27 -7.07
C ARG A 32 -3.79 -5.38 -5.74
N LEU A 33 -3.59 -4.25 -5.06
CA LEU A 33 -2.95 -4.24 -3.74
C LEU A 33 -3.71 -5.07 -2.70
N ILE A 34 -5.05 -5.20 -2.80
CA ILE A 34 -5.81 -6.09 -1.91
C ILE A 34 -5.42 -7.56 -2.14
N GLU A 35 -5.31 -7.96 -3.40
CA GLU A 35 -4.92 -9.33 -3.78
C GLU A 35 -3.49 -9.63 -3.30
N ASP A 36 -2.55 -8.72 -3.55
CA ASP A 36 -1.16 -8.88 -3.13
C ASP A 36 -1.00 -8.90 -1.60
N ILE A 37 -1.80 -8.12 -0.85
CA ILE A 37 -1.79 -8.15 0.62
C ILE A 37 -2.32 -9.49 1.14
N ALA A 38 -3.29 -10.10 0.45
CA ALA A 38 -3.79 -11.42 0.80
C ALA A 38 -2.72 -12.50 0.57
N GLU A 39 -2.04 -12.45 -0.57
CA GLU A 39 -0.92 -13.37 -0.88
C GLU A 39 0.23 -13.22 0.13
N LEU A 40 0.68 -11.99 0.39
CA LEU A 40 1.73 -11.71 1.38
C LEU A 40 1.39 -12.25 2.78
N ARG A 41 0.10 -12.25 3.14
CA ARG A 41 -0.38 -12.82 4.40
C ARG A 41 -0.34 -14.35 4.39
N GLU A 42 -0.72 -15.00 3.29
CA GLU A 42 -0.65 -16.45 3.14
C GLU A 42 0.79 -16.97 3.23
N GLU A 43 1.74 -16.18 2.71
CA GLU A 43 3.18 -16.46 2.78
C GLU A 43 3.81 -16.13 4.15
N GLY A 44 3.06 -15.51 5.06
CA GLY A 44 3.51 -15.19 6.41
C GLY A 44 4.21 -13.84 6.56
N GLY A 45 4.24 -13.00 5.51
CA GLY A 45 4.79 -11.64 5.56
C GLY A 45 3.92 -10.65 6.35
N ILE A 46 2.65 -10.98 6.61
CA ILE A 46 1.76 -10.23 7.52
C ILE A 46 1.18 -11.19 8.55
N PRO A 47 1.29 -10.92 9.87
CA PRO A 47 0.70 -11.77 10.89
C PRO A 47 -0.82 -11.90 10.75
N GLN A 48 -1.35 -13.12 10.97
CA GLN A 48 -2.77 -13.44 10.74
C GLN A 48 -3.76 -12.58 11.57
N HIS A 49 -3.34 -12.08 12.73
CA HIS A 49 -4.17 -11.22 13.57
C HIS A 49 -4.22 -9.75 13.11
N VAL A 50 -3.30 -9.35 12.22
CA VAL A 50 -3.24 -7.97 11.70
C VAL A 50 -4.33 -7.79 10.66
N ARG A 51 -5.15 -6.75 10.78
CA ARG A 51 -6.19 -6.41 9.80
C ARG A 51 -5.77 -5.22 8.97
N THR A 52 -6.03 -5.28 7.67
CA THR A 52 -5.71 -4.23 6.71
C THR A 52 -6.98 -3.75 6.02
N ALA A 53 -7.15 -2.44 5.89
CA ALA A 53 -8.22 -1.83 5.11
C ALA A 53 -7.65 -0.78 4.16
N ILE A 54 -8.10 -0.80 2.90
CA ILE A 54 -7.65 0.17 1.89
C ILE A 54 -8.71 1.23 1.68
N GLY A 55 -8.31 2.49 1.82
CA GLY A 55 -9.09 3.67 1.49
C GLY A 55 -8.49 4.41 0.31
N ILE A 56 -9.35 5.01 -0.51
CA ILE A 56 -8.93 5.82 -1.65
C ILE A 56 -9.43 7.25 -1.45
N LEU A 57 -8.55 8.23 -1.63
CA LEU A 57 -8.90 9.66 -1.66
C LEU A 57 -8.55 10.21 -3.05
N PRO A 58 -9.44 10.06 -4.05
CA PRO A 58 -9.11 10.33 -5.45
C PRO A 58 -8.69 11.78 -5.70
N GLN A 59 -9.35 12.74 -5.06
CA GLN A 59 -9.05 14.17 -5.24
C GLN A 59 -7.68 14.56 -4.69
N GLN A 60 -7.18 13.79 -3.71
CA GLN A 60 -5.88 14.01 -3.08
C GLN A 60 -4.79 13.11 -3.68
N ARG A 61 -5.17 12.19 -4.58
CA ARG A 61 -4.30 11.10 -5.08
C ARG A 61 -3.64 10.35 -3.93
N VAL A 62 -4.41 9.97 -2.91
CA VAL A 62 -3.90 9.20 -1.77
C VAL A 62 -4.51 7.81 -1.76
N LEU A 63 -3.64 6.80 -1.65
CA LEU A 63 -4.00 5.45 -1.26
C LEU A 63 -3.68 5.30 0.23
N GLU A 64 -4.69 5.04 1.04
CA GLU A 64 -4.52 4.83 2.48
C GLU A 64 -4.62 3.35 2.82
N ILE A 65 -3.66 2.83 3.57
CA ILE A 65 -3.70 1.51 4.18
C ILE A 65 -3.84 1.70 5.70
N ARG A 66 -4.96 1.28 6.26
CA ARG A 66 -5.16 1.24 7.71
C ARG A 66 -4.83 -0.14 8.23
N VAL A 67 -3.98 -0.20 9.24
CA VAL A 67 -3.47 -1.43 9.84
C VAL A 67 -3.91 -1.48 11.31
N GLN A 68 -4.57 -2.56 11.70
CA GLN A 68 -5.00 -2.81 13.07
C GLN A 68 -4.42 -4.14 13.57
N GLY A 69 -4.31 -4.30 14.89
CA GLY A 69 -3.83 -5.54 15.52
C GLY A 69 -2.34 -5.54 15.88
N LEU A 70 -1.61 -4.47 15.55
CA LEU A 70 -0.26 -4.22 16.05
C LEU A 70 -0.34 -3.30 17.28
N SER A 71 0.58 -3.46 18.24
CA SER A 71 0.69 -2.56 19.39
C SER A 71 2.14 -2.39 19.82
N VAL A 72 2.46 -1.22 20.40
CA VAL A 72 3.81 -0.93 20.91
C VAL A 72 4.09 -1.76 22.16
N GLU A 73 3.07 -2.11 22.92
CA GLU A 73 3.17 -2.92 24.14
C GLU A 73 3.56 -4.37 23.84
N ALA A 74 3.05 -4.93 22.74
CA ALA A 74 3.36 -6.29 22.31
C ALA A 74 4.66 -6.37 21.46
N ASP A 75 5.09 -5.25 20.89
CA ASP A 75 6.27 -5.14 20.02
C ASP A 75 7.14 -3.92 20.45
N PRO A 76 7.76 -3.95 21.65
CA PRO A 76 8.44 -2.78 22.24
C PRO A 76 9.71 -2.37 21.48
N ASP A 77 10.38 -3.31 20.82
CA ASP A 77 11.53 -3.05 19.94
C ASP A 77 11.11 -2.60 18.52
N ARG A 78 9.80 -2.63 18.24
CA ARG A 78 9.16 -2.22 16.99
C ARG A 78 9.59 -3.06 15.79
N ILE A 79 10.07 -4.29 15.99
CA ILE A 79 10.53 -5.15 14.90
C ILE A 79 9.35 -5.50 14.00
N THR A 80 8.29 -6.08 14.57
CA THR A 80 7.11 -6.52 13.80
C THR A 80 6.42 -5.34 13.14
N ILE A 81 6.30 -4.22 13.86
CA ILE A 81 5.74 -2.96 13.36
C ILE A 81 6.51 -2.49 12.12
N ARG A 82 7.85 -2.50 12.18
CA ARG A 82 8.69 -2.08 11.04
C ARG A 82 8.56 -3.04 9.88
N GLU A 83 8.64 -4.34 10.11
CA GLU A 83 8.53 -5.38 9.07
C GLU A 83 7.21 -5.27 8.32
N VAL A 84 6.08 -5.24 9.03
CA VAL A 84 4.76 -5.12 8.41
C VAL A 84 4.61 -3.79 7.66
N THR A 85 5.06 -2.68 8.24
CA THR A 85 4.91 -1.36 7.61
C THR A 85 5.78 -1.26 6.35
N THR A 86 7.01 -1.74 6.39
CA THR A 86 7.91 -1.77 5.23
C THR A 86 7.39 -2.68 4.14
N ALA A 87 6.94 -3.89 4.47
CA ALA A 87 6.40 -4.82 3.48
C ALA A 87 5.17 -4.24 2.77
N LEU A 88 4.24 -3.62 3.51
CA LEU A 88 3.09 -2.92 2.92
C LEU A 88 3.50 -1.73 2.06
N PHE A 89 4.55 -1.01 2.45
CA PHE A 89 5.07 0.13 1.70
C PHE A 89 5.71 -0.31 0.38
N GLU A 90 6.55 -1.33 0.41
CA GLU A 90 7.16 -1.92 -0.79
C GLU A 90 6.09 -2.45 -1.73
N LEU A 91 5.12 -3.20 -1.19
CA LEU A 91 4.02 -3.77 -1.96
C LEU A 91 3.18 -2.70 -2.66
N ALA A 92 2.80 -1.63 -1.94
CA ALA A 92 2.06 -0.52 -2.53
C ALA A 92 2.91 0.27 -3.56
N SER A 93 4.24 0.30 -3.39
CA SER A 93 5.15 0.96 -4.33
C SER A 93 5.16 0.30 -5.70
N TYR A 94 5.01 -1.03 -5.79
CA TYR A 94 4.93 -1.73 -7.08
C TYR A 94 3.76 -1.26 -7.95
N HIS A 95 2.70 -0.75 -7.33
CA HIS A 95 1.53 -0.21 -8.03
C HIS A 95 1.63 1.29 -8.30
N ASN A 96 2.66 1.96 -7.78
CA ASN A 96 2.87 3.38 -7.95
C ASN A 96 4.00 3.63 -8.96
N ILE A 97 3.64 3.79 -10.23
CA ILE A 97 4.60 4.11 -11.28
C ILE A 97 5.20 5.50 -11.01
N VAL A 98 6.49 5.54 -10.66
CA VAL A 98 7.24 6.78 -10.47
C VAL A 98 8.28 6.91 -11.57
N VAL A 99 8.08 7.87 -12.47
CA VAL A 99 9.07 8.20 -13.50
C VAL A 99 10.15 9.08 -12.86
N LEU A 100 11.42 8.72 -13.05
CA LEU A 100 12.59 9.44 -12.50
C LEU A 100 13.07 10.57 -13.42
N ASP A 101 12.12 11.35 -13.98
CA ASP A 101 12.40 12.48 -14.87
C ASP A 101 12.36 13.84 -14.14
N GLY A 102 12.01 13.84 -12.84
CA GLY A 102 11.92 15.04 -11.99
C GLY A 102 10.71 15.94 -12.27
N VAL A 103 9.83 15.58 -13.20
CA VAL A 103 8.71 16.43 -13.63
C VAL A 103 7.36 15.70 -13.61
N THR A 104 7.37 14.38 -13.76
CA THR A 104 6.17 13.55 -13.73
C THR A 104 5.86 13.19 -12.28
N PRO A 105 4.71 13.61 -11.73
CA PRO A 105 4.32 13.24 -10.38
C PRO A 105 3.99 11.75 -10.30
N PRO A 106 4.15 11.12 -9.12
CA PRO A 106 3.67 9.76 -8.89
C PRO A 106 2.14 9.69 -9.09
N LEU A 107 1.64 8.48 -9.36
CA LEU A 107 0.21 8.24 -9.51
C LEU A 107 -0.54 8.56 -8.21
N PHE A 108 0.05 8.20 -7.07
CA PHE A 108 -0.49 8.50 -5.75
C PHE A 108 0.58 8.70 -4.67
N THR A 109 0.18 9.21 -3.52
CA THR A 109 0.92 9.09 -2.26
C THR A 109 0.31 7.94 -1.46
N GLN A 110 1.14 7.03 -0.95
CA GLN A 110 0.70 5.99 -0.05
C GLN A 110 0.81 6.46 1.40
N ARG A 111 -0.27 6.25 2.17
CA ARG A 111 -0.38 6.57 3.59
C ARG A 111 -0.73 5.31 4.38
N ILE A 112 0.24 4.75 5.09
CA ILE A 112 0.05 3.59 5.94
C ILE A 112 -0.14 4.09 7.37
N LEU A 113 -1.30 3.85 7.97
CA LEU A 113 -1.62 4.23 9.35
C LEU A 113 -1.76 2.97 10.21
N LEU A 114 -0.96 2.88 11.27
CA LEU A 114 -1.10 1.86 12.29
C LEU A 114 -2.00 2.40 13.40
N LEU A 115 -3.11 1.71 13.60
CA LEU A 115 -4.18 2.11 14.49
C LEU A 115 -4.18 1.20 15.73
N ASP A 116 -4.37 1.81 16.89
CA ASP A 116 -4.63 1.07 18.13
C ASP A 116 -6.05 0.47 18.12
N SER A 117 -6.41 -0.20 19.21
CA SER A 117 -7.72 -0.81 19.39
C SER A 117 -8.88 0.19 19.43
N ASP A 118 -8.61 1.45 19.75
CA ASP A 118 -9.60 2.53 19.74
C ASP A 118 -9.73 3.19 18.35
N GLY A 119 -8.90 2.75 17.40
CA GLY A 119 -8.84 3.28 16.04
C GLY A 119 -8.01 4.55 15.91
N SER A 120 -7.25 4.93 16.95
CA SER A 120 -6.37 6.10 16.92
C SER A 120 -5.03 5.75 16.29
N PRO A 121 -4.49 6.57 15.36
CA PRO A 121 -3.17 6.33 14.81
C PRO A 121 -2.07 6.50 15.87
N PHE A 122 -1.23 5.47 16.04
CA PHE A 122 -0.04 5.55 16.91
C PHE A 122 1.28 5.55 16.12
N SER A 123 1.23 5.16 14.84
CA SER A 123 2.37 5.21 13.93
C SER A 123 1.90 5.35 12.49
N ALA A 124 2.77 5.88 11.63
CA ALA A 124 2.45 6.07 10.23
C ALA A 124 3.71 6.01 9.35
N MET A 125 3.53 5.60 8.11
CA MET A 125 4.50 5.73 7.03
C MET A 125 3.83 6.39 5.83
N VAL A 126 4.46 7.43 5.29
CA VAL A 126 3.92 8.20 4.16
C VAL A 126 5.01 8.39 3.13
N GLY A 127 4.70 8.14 1.87
CA GLY A 127 5.66 8.25 0.78
C GLY A 127 5.03 7.96 -0.57
N THR A 128 5.87 7.72 -1.57
CA THR A 128 5.43 7.52 -2.95
C THR A 128 5.86 6.15 -3.44
N ALA A 129 7.16 5.88 -3.49
CA ALA A 129 7.65 4.56 -3.89
C ALA A 129 9.00 4.27 -3.23
N VAL A 130 9.35 2.98 -3.21
CA VAL A 130 10.69 2.44 -3.03
C VAL A 130 10.91 1.40 -4.13
N GLY A 131 12.13 1.33 -4.67
CA GLY A 131 12.46 0.40 -5.76
C GLY A 131 13.79 0.72 -6.41
N ASP A 132 14.18 -0.11 -7.37
CA ASP A 132 15.42 0.04 -8.12
C ASP A 132 15.37 1.22 -9.10
N VAL A 133 16.49 1.93 -9.21
CA VAL A 133 16.69 2.96 -10.23
C VAL A 133 17.37 2.33 -11.43
N GLU A 134 16.66 2.22 -12.55
CA GLU A 134 17.35 1.98 -13.82
C GLU A 134 18.07 3.28 -14.25
N PRO A 135 19.36 3.24 -14.62
CA PRO A 135 20.04 4.41 -15.12
C PRO A 135 19.34 4.91 -16.37
N VAL A 136 18.95 6.19 -16.37
CA VAL A 136 18.48 6.87 -17.58
C VAL A 136 19.61 6.80 -18.59
N THR A 137 19.50 5.93 -19.59
CA THR A 137 20.38 5.96 -20.77
C THR A 137 20.00 7.18 -21.61
N GLY A 138 20.26 8.37 -21.09
CA GLY A 138 20.39 9.56 -21.90
C GLY A 138 21.65 9.36 -22.72
N GLN A 139 21.54 9.40 -24.05
CA GLN A 139 22.70 9.70 -24.87
C GLN A 139 23.37 10.94 -24.24
N PRO A 140 24.69 10.91 -23.97
CA PRO A 140 25.38 12.15 -23.65
C PRO A 140 25.05 13.11 -24.78
N ASN A 141 24.48 14.27 -24.44
CA ASN A 141 24.46 15.39 -25.37
C ASN A 141 25.88 15.52 -25.89
N GLN A 142 26.13 15.08 -27.13
CA GLN A 142 27.40 15.32 -27.78
C GLN A 142 27.47 16.84 -27.95
N PRO A 143 28.39 17.53 -27.28
CA PRO A 143 28.70 18.89 -27.66
C PRO A 143 29.66 18.74 -28.86
N GLY A 144 29.10 18.81 -30.06
CA GLY A 144 29.84 18.84 -31.33
C GLY A 144 28.83 19.10 -32.45
N ALA A 145 29.07 19.98 -33.42
CA ALA A 145 30.31 20.52 -33.95
C ALA A 145 30.02 21.87 -34.64
#